data_AF-A0A7J3VC29-F1
#
_entry.id   AF-A0A7J3VC29-F1
#
_cell.length_a   1.000
_cell.length_b   1.000
_cell.length_c   1.000
_cell.angle_alpha   90.00
_cell.angle_beta   90.00
_cell.angle_gamma   90.00
#
_symmetry.space_group_name_H-M   'P 1'
#
loop_
_entity.id
_entity.type
_entity.pdbx_description
1 polymer ?
#
loop_
_entity_poly.entity_id
_entity_poly.type
_entity_poly.pdbx_seq_one_letter_code
_entity_poly.pdbx_strand_id
1 'polypeptide(L)' 'MSRKRVTVRERCHICGRKLSRNSLIEHKEERRSMYEYVLRSGEKRSLCVTCFHKIMGREFIDKIREHGNTNNIEEL' A
#
# COMPACT_ATOMS: atom_id res chain seq x y z
N MET A 1 -2.97 20.05 -29.01
CA MET A 1 -2.37 18.74 -28.63
C MET A 1 -3.14 18.16 -27.44
N SER A 2 -3.96 17.13 -27.67
CA SER A 2 -4.74 16.48 -26.61
C SER A 2 -3.84 15.67 -25.68
N ARG A 3 -3.73 16.08 -24.41
CA ARG A 3 -3.06 15.29 -23.36
C ARG A 3 -3.84 13.98 -23.20
N LYS A 4 -3.31 12.85 -23.71
CA LYS A 4 -3.86 11.51 -23.46
C LYS A 4 -3.83 11.28 -21.95
N ARG A 5 -4.98 11.35 -21.27
CA ARG A 5 -5.12 10.93 -19.88
C ARG A 5 -4.87 9.42 -19.82
N VAL A 6 -3.67 9.02 -19.42
CA VAL A 6 -3.36 7.63 -19.08
C VAL A 6 -4.23 7.27 -17.88
N THR A 7 -5.32 6.55 -18.12
CA THR A 7 -6.22 6.09 -17.06
C THR A 7 -5.72 4.75 -16.55
N VAL A 8 -4.64 4.75 -15.79
CA VAL A 8 -4.20 3.54 -15.07
C VAL A 8 -5.31 3.18 -14.09
N ARG A 9 -6.10 2.17 -14.43
CA ARG A 9 -7.08 1.57 -13.51
C ARG A 9 -6.32 0.64 -12.57
N GLU A 10 -5.56 1.24 -11.68
CA GLU A 10 -4.74 0.52 -10.73
C GLU A 10 -5.64 -0.28 -9.78
N ARG A 11 -5.25 -1.53 -9.51
CA ARG A 11 -6.04 -2.48 -8.71
C ARG A 11 -5.20 -2.97 -7.55
N CYS A 12 -5.86 -3.22 -6.43
CA CYS A 12 -5.24 -3.84 -5.29
C CYS A 12 -4.80 -5.27 -5.65
N HIS A 13 -3.53 -5.59 -5.41
CA HIS A 13 -2.97 -6.91 -5.65
C HIS A 13 -3.62 -8.00 -4.79
N ILE A 14 -4.06 -7.66 -3.58
CA ILE A 14 -4.63 -8.63 -2.62
C ILE A 14 -6.10 -8.93 -2.90
N CYS A 15 -6.93 -7.91 -3.11
CA CYS A 15 -8.38 -8.09 -3.25
C CYS A 15 -8.94 -7.79 -4.64
N GLY A 16 -8.10 -7.40 -5.61
CA GLY A 16 -8.49 -7.12 -7.00
C GLY A 16 -9.37 -5.88 -7.19
N ARG A 17 -9.81 -5.21 -6.11
CA ARG A 17 -10.62 -3.99 -6.16
C ARG A 17 -9.85 -2.87 -6.83
N LYS A 18 -10.55 -2.08 -7.65
CA LYS A 18 -10.00 -0.84 -8.23
C LYS A 18 -9.67 0.13 -7.09
N LEU A 19 -8.51 0.77 -7.18
CA LEU A 19 -8.15 1.82 -6.24
C LEU A 19 -9.05 3.04 -6.43
N SER A 20 -9.53 3.60 -5.32
CA SER A 20 -10.27 4.85 -5.35
C SER A 20 -9.30 6.00 -5.63
N ARG A 21 -9.82 7.16 -6.06
CA ARG A 21 -8.99 8.35 -6.27
C ARG A 21 -8.19 8.75 -5.02
N ASN A 22 -8.74 8.51 -3.84
CA ASN A 22 -8.10 8.83 -2.56
C ASN A 22 -6.97 7.85 -2.20
N SER A 23 -6.87 6.70 -2.86
CA SER A 23 -5.77 5.76 -2.72
C SER A 23 -4.73 5.89 -3.83
N LEU A 24 -4.82 6.96 -4.64
CA LEU A 24 -3.88 7.27 -5.71
C LEU A 24 -3.21 8.62 -5.41
N ILE A 25 -1.93 8.71 -5.71
CA ILE A 25 -1.15 9.96 -5.68
C ILE A 25 -0.66 10.28 -7.08
N GLU A 26 -0.51 11.58 -7.37
CA GLU A 26 0.09 12.04 -8.63
C GLU A 26 1.59 12.27 -8.41
N HIS A 27 2.42 11.58 -9.18
CA HIS A 27 3.87 11.70 -9.12
C HIS A 27 4.44 11.73 -10.54
N LYS A 28 5.15 12.81 -10.90
CA LYS A 28 5.74 13.01 -12.24
C LYS A 28 4.74 12.73 -13.37
N GLU A 29 3.54 13.32 -13.28
CA GLU A 29 2.43 13.16 -14.24
C GLU A 29 1.79 11.77 -14.31
N GLU A 30 2.21 10.81 -13.49
CA GLU A 30 1.59 9.50 -13.37
C GLU A 30 0.74 9.39 -12.10
N ARG A 31 -0.41 8.73 -12.22
CA ARG A 31 -1.17 8.28 -11.04
C ARG A 31 -0.64 6.93 -10.62
N ARG A 32 -0.23 6.84 -9.36
CA ARG A 32 0.27 5.62 -8.73
C ARG A 32 -0.47 5.36 -7.44
N SER A 33 -0.49 4.10 -6.99
CA SER A 33 -1.00 3.75 -5.67
C SER A 33 -0.28 4.51 -4.56
N MET A 34 -1.04 5.04 -3.60
CA MET A 34 -0.50 5.60 -2.36
C MET A 34 0.10 4.53 -1.45
N TYR A 35 -0.46 3.31 -1.51
CA TYR A 35 -0.05 2.18 -0.67
C TYR A 35 0.57 1.10 -1.56
N GLU A 36 1.80 0.70 -1.26
CA GLU A 36 2.53 -0.34 -1.96
C GLU A 36 2.94 -1.44 -0.98
N TYR A 37 3.05 -2.67 -1.49
CA TYR A 37 3.66 -3.79 -0.79
C TYR A 37 4.86 -4.30 -1.58
N VAL A 38 5.98 -4.49 -0.89
CA VAL A 38 7.21 -5.00 -1.50
C VAL A 38 7.26 -6.50 -1.29
N LEU A 39 7.18 -7.26 -2.37
CA LEU A 39 7.34 -8.71 -2.33
C LEU A 39 8.79 -9.09 -2.03
N ARG A 40 9.02 -10.34 -1.61
CA ARG A 40 10.38 -10.88 -1.42
C ARG A 40 11.26 -10.79 -2.67
N SER A 41 10.67 -10.74 -3.85
CA SER A 41 11.36 -10.51 -5.12
C SER A 41 11.87 -9.06 -5.31
N GLY A 42 11.53 -8.15 -4.41
CA GLY A 42 11.74 -6.70 -4.56
C GLY A 42 10.67 -6.01 -5.42
N GLU A 43 9.72 -6.76 -5.97
CA GLU A 43 8.65 -6.20 -6.79
C GLU A 43 7.63 -5.43 -5.93
N LYS A 44 7.29 -4.21 -6.37
CA LYS A 44 6.27 -3.38 -5.73
C LYS A 44 4.89 -3.69 -6.30
N ARG A 45 3.91 -3.87 -5.41
CA ARG A 45 2.51 -4.13 -5.76
C ARG A 45 1.58 -3.12 -5.12
N SER A 46 0.67 -2.57 -5.90
CA SER A 46 -0.33 -1.60 -5.46
C SER A 46 -1.37 -2.23 -4.53
N LEU A 47 -1.70 -1.56 -3.42
CA LEU A 47 -2.69 -1.99 -2.43
C LEU A 47 -3.80 -0.96 -2.22
N CYS A 48 -4.98 -1.43 -1.85
CA CYS A 48 -5.99 -0.55 -1.26
C CYS A 48 -5.71 -0.34 0.22
N VAL A 49 -6.14 0.81 0.75
CA VAL A 49 -5.97 1.20 2.16
C VAL A 49 -6.44 0.11 3.15
N THR A 50 -7.54 -0.59 2.84
CA THR A 50 -8.05 -1.66 3.70
C THR A 50 -7.12 -2.87 3.75
N CYS A 51 -6.58 -3.29 2.61
CA CYS A 51 -5.64 -4.42 2.56
C CYS A 51 -4.31 -4.04 3.21
N PHE A 52 -3.84 -2.81 2.98
CA PHE A 52 -2.64 -2.27 3.63
C PHE A 52 -2.75 -2.33 5.16
N HIS A 53 -3.78 -1.71 5.76
CA HIS A 53 -3.93 -1.72 7.22
C HIS A 53 -4.16 -3.11 7.82
N LYS A 54 -4.80 -4.03 7.09
CA LYS A 54 -4.95 -5.41 7.55
C LYS A 54 -3.62 -6.16 7.62
N ILE A 55 -2.72 -5.94 6.66
CA ILE A 55 -1.39 -6.56 6.65
C ILE A 55 -0.53 -5.90 7.74
N MET A 56 -0.40 -4.58 7.70
CA MET A 56 0.40 -3.83 8.69
C MET A 56 -0.06 -4.10 10.12
N GLY A 57 -1.38 -4.13 10.36
CA GLY A 57 -1.91 -4.43 11.68
C GLY A 57 -1.59 -5.84 12.17
N ARG A 58 -1.55 -6.84 11.28
CA ARG A 58 -1.11 -8.20 11.64
C ARG A 58 0.37 -8.24 11.97
N GLU A 59 1.21 -7.69 11.09
CA GLU A 59 2.66 -7.62 11.32
C GLU A 59 3.00 -6.88 12.62
N PHE A 60 2.25 -5.81 12.92
CA PHE A 60 2.38 -5.07 14.17
C PHE A 60 2.02 -5.91 15.40
N ILE A 61 0.90 -6.65 15.36
CA ILE A 61 0.49 -7.54 16.46
C ILE A 61 1.51 -8.67 16.65
N ASP A 62 2.00 -9.25 15.57
CA ASP A 62 2.98 -10.34 15.63
C ASP A 62 4.28 -9.84 16.27
N LYS A 63 4.77 -8.64 15.90
CA LYS A 63 5.90 -8.00 16.57
C LYS A 63 5.66 -7.75 18.07
N ILE A 64 4.46 -7.30 18.47
CA ILE A 64 4.14 -7.11 19.89
C ILE A 64 4.22 -8.44 20.65
N ARG A 65 3.72 -9.52 20.05
CA ARG A 65 3.76 -10.86 20.66
C ARG A 65 5.17 -11.39 20.81
N GLU A 66 6.04 -11.12 19.83
CA GLU A 66 7.45 -11.51 19.87
C GLU A 66 8.25 -10.72 20.92
N HIS A 67 7.98 -9.43 21.08
CA HIS A 67 8.76 -8.54 21.95
C HIS A 67 8.16 -8.27 23.34
N GLY A 68 6.94 -8.76 23.62
CA GLY A 68 6.35 -8.80 24.96
C GLY A 68 5.94 -7.45 25.57
N ASN A 69 6.19 -6.31 24.91
CA ASN A 69 5.77 -4.99 25.40
C ASN A 69 5.77 -3.92 24.29
N THR A 70 4.72 -3.09 24.24
CA THR A 70 4.58 -1.97 23.26
C THR A 70 5.52 -0.79 23.54
N ASN A 71 6.17 -0.77 24.70
CA ASN A 71 7.03 0.34 25.14
C ASN A 71 8.38 0.42 24.41
N ASN A 72 8.73 -0.60 23.61
CA ASN A 72 9.95 -0.62 22.78
C ASN A 72 9.66 -0.41 21.29
N ILE A 73 8.43 -0.03 20.93
CA ILE A 73 8.10 0.36 19.55
C ILE A 73 8.34 1.86 19.41
N GLU A 74 9.60 2.28 19.57
CA GLU A 74 10.03 3.59 19.10
C GLU A 74 10.24 3.51 17.58
N GLU A 75 9.47 4.34 16.88
CA GLU A 75 9.64 4.80 15.49
C GLU A 75 9.85 3.74 14.39
N LEU A 76 8.75 3.42 13.69
CA LEU A 76 8.75 2.91 12.31
C LEU A 76 8.57 4.07 11.32
#